data_AF-A0A382HLY4-F1
#
_entry.id   AF-A0A382HLY4-F1
#
_cell.length_a   1.000
_cell.length_b   1.000
_cell.length_c   1.000
_cell.angle_alpha   90.00
_cell.angle_beta   90.00
_cell.angle_gamma   90.00
#
_symmetry.space_group_name_H-M   'P 1'
#
loop_
_entity.id
_entity.type
_entity.pdbx_description
1 polymer ?
#
loop_
_entity_poly.entity_id
_entity_poly.type
_entity_poly.pdbx_seq_one_letter_code
_entity_poly.pdbx_strand_id
1 'polypeptide(L)'
;MDDSTEVFKQAVISTMRAISGDEDLSVSFGRGKAYLQGSKARIPLPETAISEQALASLRGTADRFALRSRFHDETLHLRNRPSTGIAQELFDW
;
A
#
# COMPACT_ATOMS: atom_id res chain seq x y z
N MET A 1 -3.56 21.80 14.95
CA MET A 1 -4.20 20.47 14.77
C MET A 1 -3.87 19.83 13.41
N ASP A 2 -3.25 20.56 12.46
CA ASP A 2 -3.00 20.08 11.08
C ASP A 2 -1.62 19.43 10.86
N ASP A 3 -0.64 19.75 11.72
CA ASP A 3 0.77 19.37 11.52
C ASP A 3 1.02 17.86 11.72
N SER A 4 0.42 17.24 12.74
CA SER A 4 0.68 15.82 13.05
C SER A 4 0.17 14.85 11.96
N THR A 5 -0.91 15.21 11.26
CA THR A 5 -1.43 14.39 10.15
C THR A 5 -0.49 14.46 8.95
N GLU A 6 0.00 15.65 8.60
CA GLU A 6 0.97 15.80 7.51
C GLU A 6 2.31 15.14 7.84
N VAL A 7 2.79 15.26 9.09
CA VAL A 7 3.97 14.53 9.57
C VAL A 7 3.79 13.02 9.43
N PHE A 8 2.62 12.48 9.82
CA PHE A 8 2.33 11.06 9.67
C PHE A 8 2.32 10.63 8.20
N LYS A 9 1.64 11.37 7.31
CA LYS A 9 1.65 11.10 5.87
C LYS A 9 3.07 11.11 5.33
N GLN A 10 3.86 12.13 5.64
CA GLN A 10 5.24 12.25 5.18
C GLN A 10 6.13 11.10 5.67
N ALA A 11 5.94 10.66 6.93
CA ALA A 11 6.64 9.50 7.48
C ALA A 11 6.27 8.20 6.75
N VAL A 12 4.98 8.02 6.40
CA VAL A 12 4.52 6.87 5.60
C VAL A 12 5.13 6.90 4.20
N ILE A 13 5.12 8.05 3.52
CA ILE A 13 5.74 8.20 2.18
C ILE A 13 7.22 7.80 2.22
N SER A 14 7.95 8.37 3.20
CA SER A 14 9.39 8.12 3.35
C SER A 14 9.69 6.65 3.64
N THR A 15 8.86 6.01 4.47
CA THR A 15 9.00 4.58 4.75
C THR A 15 8.72 3.74 3.51
N MET A 16 7.66 4.03 2.76
CA MET A 16 7.33 3.30 1.54
C MET A 16 8.49 3.32 0.54
N ARG A 17 9.09 4.50 0.31
CA ARG A 17 10.28 4.67 -0.56
C ARG A 17 11.47 3.86 -0.07
N ALA A 18 11.75 3.91 1.24
CA ALA A 18 12.87 3.17 1.82
C ALA A 18 12.68 1.64 1.68
N ILE A 19 11.48 1.13 1.97
CA ILE A 19 11.17 -0.30 1.84
C ILE A 19 11.17 -0.72 0.37
N SER A 20 10.50 0.02 -0.51
CA SER A 20 10.40 -0.32 -1.93
C SER A 20 11.75 -0.23 -2.65
N GLY A 21 12.65 0.63 -2.18
CA GLY A 21 13.89 0.98 -2.89
C GLY A 21 13.65 1.87 -4.12
N ASP A 22 12.47 2.49 -4.22
CA ASP A 22 12.08 3.42 -5.29
C ASP A 22 11.96 4.83 -4.71
N GLU A 23 12.97 5.66 -4.95
CA GLU A 23 13.02 7.05 -4.48
C GLU A 23 11.96 7.95 -5.15
N ASP A 24 11.59 7.59 -6.38
CA ASP A 24 10.64 8.33 -7.22
C ASP A 24 9.18 7.87 -6.99
N LEU A 25 8.95 6.91 -6.08
CA LEU A 25 7.62 6.44 -5.73
C LEU A 25 6.72 7.61 -5.32
N SER A 26 5.66 7.82 -6.11
CA SER A 26 4.65 8.85 -5.90
C SER A 26 3.50 8.28 -5.08
N VAL A 27 3.38 8.72 -3.83
CA VAL A 27 2.35 8.27 -2.89
C VAL A 27 1.31 9.38 -2.69
N SER A 28 0.04 9.01 -2.79
CA SER A 28 -1.10 9.92 -2.58
C SER A 28 -2.05 9.35 -1.52
N PHE A 29 -2.70 10.24 -0.77
CA PHE A 29 -3.71 9.87 0.22
C PHE A 29 -5.08 10.39 -0.23
N GLY A 30 -6.12 9.56 -0.17
CA GLY A 30 -7.45 10.00 -0.59
C GLY A 30 -8.54 8.96 -0.38
N ARG A 31 -9.77 9.27 -0.81
CA ARG A 31 -10.90 8.36 -0.76
C ARG A 31 -10.84 7.32 -1.89
N GLY A 32 -11.43 6.14 -1.64
CA GLY A 32 -11.55 5.04 -2.60
C GLY A 32 -10.57 3.90 -2.35
N LYS A 33 -10.54 2.91 -3.26
CA LYS A 33 -9.73 1.69 -3.12
C LYS A 33 -8.23 1.98 -3.11
N ALA A 34 -7.48 1.19 -2.33
CA ALA A 34 -6.03 1.20 -2.42
C ALA A 34 -5.59 0.74 -3.82
N TYR A 35 -4.55 1.37 -4.37
CA TYR A 35 -3.96 0.92 -5.63
C TYR A 35 -2.45 1.16 -5.63
N LEU A 36 -1.72 0.27 -6.32
CA LEU A 36 -0.32 0.40 -6.68
C LEU A 36 -0.17 0.03 -8.17
N GLN A 37 0.40 0.92 -8.97
CA GLN A 37 0.72 0.66 -10.38
C GLN A 37 2.03 1.34 -10.75
N GLY A 38 3.04 0.54 -11.07
CA GLY A 38 4.41 1.04 -11.21
C GLY A 38 4.82 1.84 -9.97
N SER A 39 5.43 3.00 -10.19
CA SER A 39 5.86 3.93 -9.13
C SER A 39 4.76 4.87 -8.63
N LYS A 40 3.48 4.49 -8.71
CA LYS A 40 2.37 5.30 -8.20
C LYS A 40 1.50 4.49 -7.24
N ALA A 41 1.32 5.02 -6.04
CA ALA A 41 0.49 4.42 -5.00
C ALA A 41 -0.59 5.41 -4.51
N ARG A 42 -1.79 4.88 -4.26
CA ARG A 42 -2.82 5.57 -3.47
C ARG A 42 -3.13 4.78 -2.23
N ILE A 43 -2.96 5.41 -1.09
CA ILE A 43 -3.34 4.87 0.20
C ILE A 43 -4.69 5.49 0.62
N PRO A 44 -5.71 4.66 0.92
CA PRO A 44 -6.98 5.17 1.40
C PRO A 44 -6.83 5.88 2.74
N LEU A 45 -7.49 7.03 2.89
CA LEU A 45 -7.67 7.63 4.20
C LEU A 45 -8.71 6.83 5.01
N PRO A 46 -8.57 6.75 6.35
CA PRO A 46 -9.61 6.19 7.20
C PRO A 46 -10.96 6.86 6.95
N GLU A 47 -12.02 6.06 6.82
CA GLU A 47 -13.39 6.56 6.64
C GLU A 47 -13.99 7.11 7.94
N THR A 48 -13.54 6.59 9.08
CA THR A 48 -13.97 6.98 10.43
C THR A 48 -12.90 7.79 11.14
N ALA A 49 -13.19 8.20 12.37
CA ALA A 49 -12.25 8.96 13.21
C ALA A 49 -10.86 8.31 13.24
N ILE A 50 -9.82 9.16 13.31
CA ILE A 50 -8.43 8.72 13.42
C ILE A 50 -8.27 7.96 14.74
N SER A 51 -8.31 6.63 14.65
CA SER A 51 -7.99 5.70 15.73
C SER A 51 -6.65 5.03 15.45
N GLU A 52 -6.02 4.49 16.48
CA GLU A 52 -4.78 3.72 16.34
C GLU A 52 -4.95 2.55 15.36
N GLN A 53 -6.08 1.84 15.44
CA GLN A 53 -6.39 0.72 14.53
C GLN A 53 -6.54 1.19 13.08
N ALA A 54 -7.14 2.36 12.86
CA ALA A 54 -7.30 2.92 11.53
C ALA A 54 -5.94 3.35 10.93
N LEU A 55 -5.09 3.98 11.73
CA LEU A 55 -3.73 4.34 11.33
C LEU A 55 -2.86 3.11 11.07
N ALA A 56 -2.99 2.06 11.89
CA ALA A 56 -2.31 0.79 11.68
C ALA A 56 -2.75 0.10 10.38
N SER A 57 -4.05 0.15 10.05
CA SER A 57 -4.58 -0.40 8.79
C SER A 57 -4.07 0.36 7.56
N LEU A 58 -4.03 1.69 7.64
CA LEU A 58 -3.44 2.56 6.62
C LEU A 58 -1.96 2.19 6.42
N ARG A 59 -1.20 2.09 7.52
CA ARG A 59 0.22 1.74 7.48
C ARG A 59 0.46 0.34 6.91
N GLY A 60 -0.33 -0.65 7.31
CA GLY A 60 -0.24 -2.01 6.78
C GLY A 60 -0.49 -2.07 5.27
N THR A 61 -1.42 -1.25 4.75
CA THR A 61 -1.63 -1.11 3.31
C THR A 61 -0.40 -0.54 2.61
N ALA A 62 0.21 0.50 3.18
CA ALA A 62 1.42 1.13 2.66
C ALA A 62 2.63 0.17 2.65
N ASP A 63 2.87 -0.52 3.76
CA ASP A 63 4.00 -1.46 3.89
C ASP A 63 3.84 -2.65 2.93
N ARG A 64 2.61 -3.17 2.78
CA ARG A 64 2.29 -4.22 1.80
C ARG A 64 2.63 -3.79 0.38
N PHE A 65 2.26 -2.57 -0.03
CA PHE A 65 2.58 -2.04 -1.35
C PHE A 65 4.08 -1.89 -1.57
N ALA A 66 4.80 -1.38 -0.59
CA ALA A 66 6.25 -1.23 -0.69
C ALA A 66 6.96 -2.59 -0.83
N LEU A 67 6.57 -3.57 -0.01
CA LEU A 67 7.10 -4.94 -0.09
C LEU A 67 6.75 -5.62 -1.40
N ARG A 68 5.49 -5.52 -1.85
CA ARG A 68 5.06 -6.10 -3.13
C ARG A 68 5.82 -5.47 -4.29
N SER A 69 5.97 -4.14 -4.31
CA SER A 69 6.72 -3.44 -5.36
C SER A 69 8.16 -3.92 -5.49
N ARG A 70 8.81 -4.27 -4.36
CA ARG A 70 10.22 -4.66 -4.36
C ARG A 70 10.47 -6.15 -4.57
N PHE A 71 9.63 -6.99 -3.98
CA PHE A 71 9.94 -8.41 -3.83
C PHE A 71 8.97 -9.32 -4.58
N HIS A 72 7.90 -8.79 -5.17
CA HIS A 72 6.97 -9.61 -5.92
C HIS A 72 7.55 -10.00 -7.29
N ASP A 73 7.57 -11.31 -7.55
CA ASP A 73 7.91 -11.87 -8.85
C ASP A 73 6.62 -12.28 -9.57
N GLU A 74 6.25 -11.51 -10.59
CA GLU A 74 5.05 -11.73 -11.39
C GLU A 74 5.07 -13.09 -12.11
N THR A 75 6.24 -13.58 -12.52
CA THR A 75 6.37 -14.87 -13.21
C THR A 75 6.09 -16.01 -12.25
N LEU A 76 6.66 -15.96 -11.05
CA LEU A 76 6.41 -16.94 -10.01
C LEU A 76 4.96 -16.89 -9.53
N HIS A 77 4.39 -15.69 -9.42
CA HIS A 77 2.99 -15.47 -9.08
C HIS A 77 2.06 -16.18 -10.07
N LEU A 78 2.19 -15.87 -11.36
CA LEU A 78 1.37 -16.46 -12.42
C LEU A 78 1.50 -17.99 -12.48
N ARG A 79 2.69 -18.54 -12.22
CA ARG A 79 2.93 -19.99 -12.22
C ARG A 79 2.20 -20.72 -11.08
N ASN A 80 2.09 -20.10 -9.91
CA ASN A 80 1.46 -20.70 -8.72
C ASN A 80 0.00 -20.25 -8.54
N ARG A 81 -0.52 -19.45 -9.47
CA ARG A 81 -1.85 -18.87 -9.40
C ARG A 81 -2.92 -19.98 -9.37
N PRO A 82 -3.81 -20.00 -8.36
CA PRO A 82 -4.90 -20.96 -8.30
C PRO A 82 -5.85 -20.85 -9.48
N SER A 83 -6.66 -21.89 -9.69
CA SER A 83 -7.78 -21.85 -10.63
C SER A 83 -8.78 -20.74 -10.29
N THR A 84 -9.47 -20.22 -11.31
CA THR A 84 -10.45 -19.14 -11.18
C THR A 84 -11.44 -19.34 -10.04
N GLY A 85 -11.63 -18.28 -9.25
CA GLY A 85 -12.53 -18.24 -8.09
C GLY A 85 -11.93 -17.46 -6.93
N ILE A 86 -12.51 -17.61 -5.73
CA ILE A 86 -12.12 -16.89 -4.52
C ILE A 86 -10.64 -17.11 -4.15
N ALA A 87 -10.13 -18.34 -4.36
CA ALA A 87 -8.73 -18.66 -4.10
C ALA A 87 -7.78 -17.85 -4.98
N GLN A 88 -8.12 -17.69 -6.27
CA GLN A 88 -7.36 -16.88 -7.21
C GLN A 88 -7.43 -15.40 -6.83
N GLU A 89 -8.63 -14.89 -6.49
CA GLU A 89 -8.82 -13.50 -6.08
C GLU A 89 -8.00 -13.14 -4.84
N LEU A 90 -7.99 -14.03 -3.83
CA LEU A 90 -7.22 -13.82 -2.61
C LEU A 90 -5.71 -13.94 -2.86
N PHE A 91 -5.31 -14.84 -3.76
CA PHE A 91 -3.91 -15.00 -4.16
C PHE A 91 -3.38 -13.78 -4.90
N ASP A 92 -4.14 -13.25 -5.87
CA ASP A 92 -3.76 -12.09 -6.69
C ASP A 92 -3.68 -10.78 -5.92
N TRP A 93 -4.35 -10.72 -4.77
CA TRP A 93 -4.63 -9.48 -4.07
C TRP A 93 -3.36 -8.68 -3.74
#